data_AF-A0A852ZDK6-F1
#
_entry.id   AF-A0A852ZDK6-F1
#
_cell.length_a   1.000
_cell.length_b   1.000
_cell.length_c   1.000
_cell.angle_alpha   90.00
_cell.angle_beta   90.00
_cell.angle_gamma   90.00
#
_symmetry.space_group_name_H-M   'P 1'
#
loop_
_entity.id
_entity.type
_entity.pdbx_description
1 polymer ?
#
loop_
_entity_poly.entity_id
_entity_poly.type
_entity_poly.pdbx_seq_one_letter_code
_entity_poly.pdbx_strand_id
1 'polypeptide(L)'
;MMLAGSGDLTRVPAPPGLVRPHNACYTAESWDCFDEVLASAVPFSSDLPVDRWLGRIAESLRQGFPHERGAHPFLSFLSVGTHARRLTAAQRLDWPLGPIQELADLDGHVLLLGVSHTSNTTIHVAEQQLGRSLFYRYEKAAPGVWMELPNIPGDSDSFDGIEAELAPVTAETLIGRCRGRLVAVRDVLASATRLIQSDPAALLCEKEDCRCSAALQQRLISLQR
;
A
#
# COMPACT_ATOMS: atom_id res chain seq x y z
N MET A 1 -3.68 -12.51 6.18
CA MET A 1 -3.37 -11.07 6.38
C MET A 1 -4.09 -10.27 5.32
N MET A 2 -4.56 -9.05 5.62
CA MET A 2 -5.28 -8.17 4.71
C MET A 2 -4.96 -6.70 5.02
N LEU A 3 -4.88 -5.85 4.00
CA LEU A 3 -4.72 -4.42 4.19
C LEU A 3 -5.96 -3.85 4.89
N ALA A 4 -5.73 -2.92 5.82
CA ALA A 4 -6.75 -2.42 6.73
C ALA A 4 -6.48 -0.96 7.12
N GLY A 5 -6.06 -0.12 6.17
CA GLY A 5 -5.84 1.30 6.43
C GLY A 5 -7.09 2.00 6.99
N SER A 6 -6.89 3.12 7.67
CA SER A 6 -7.97 4.01 8.15
C SER A 6 -7.75 5.45 7.65
N GLY A 7 -7.12 5.59 6.49
CA GLY A 7 -6.77 6.87 5.87
C GLY A 7 -7.98 7.76 5.59
N ASP A 8 -9.19 7.21 5.44
CA ASP A 8 -10.42 7.99 5.31
C ASP A 8 -10.67 8.92 6.50
N LEU A 9 -10.13 8.58 7.68
CA LEU A 9 -10.33 9.31 8.94
C LEU A 9 -9.04 9.94 9.48
N THR A 10 -7.88 9.36 9.19
CA THR A 10 -6.61 9.78 9.81
C THR A 10 -5.82 10.78 8.96
N ARG A 11 -6.07 10.83 7.64
CA ARG A 11 -5.21 11.55 6.70
C ARG A 11 -5.32 13.05 6.83
N VAL A 12 -4.20 13.73 6.61
CA VAL A 12 -4.13 15.18 6.43
C VAL A 12 -3.33 15.49 5.15
N PRO A 13 -3.55 16.66 4.50
CA PRO A 13 -2.74 17.11 3.38
C PRO A 13 -1.26 17.24 3.74
N ALA A 14 -0.40 17.47 2.74
CA ALA A 14 0.92 18.02 3.02
C ALA A 14 0.79 19.43 3.64
N PRO A 15 1.51 19.73 4.73
CA PRO A 15 1.54 21.07 5.31
C PRO A 15 2.04 22.10 4.29
N PRO A 16 1.52 23.34 4.30
CA PRO A 16 1.98 24.40 3.41
C PRO A 16 3.50 24.63 3.51
N GLY A 17 4.17 24.71 2.36
CA GLY A 17 5.63 24.88 2.28
C GLY A 17 6.45 23.61 2.47
N LEU A 18 5.84 22.48 2.84
CA LEU A 18 6.53 21.19 2.97
C LEU A 18 6.46 20.40 1.65
N VAL A 19 7.27 20.81 0.67
CA VAL A 19 7.37 20.10 -0.62
C VAL A 19 8.48 19.06 -0.54
N ARG A 20 8.11 17.78 -0.55
CA ARG A 20 9.07 16.67 -0.63
C ARG A 20 9.40 16.38 -2.11
N PRO A 21 10.68 16.14 -2.46
CA PRO A 21 11.05 15.78 -3.83
C PRO A 21 10.26 14.55 -4.28
N HIS A 22 9.66 14.62 -5.47
CA HIS A 22 8.89 13.53 -6.05
C HIS A 22 7.70 13.05 -5.19
N ASN A 23 7.29 13.79 -4.14
CA ASN A 23 6.11 13.42 -3.37
C ASN A 23 4.86 14.03 -3.99
N ALA A 24 4.09 13.22 -4.70
CA ALA A 24 2.79 13.58 -5.24
C ALA A 24 1.69 13.36 -4.18
N CYS A 25 1.69 14.22 -3.16
CA CYS A 25 0.56 14.40 -2.25
C CYS A 25 0.01 15.82 -2.45
N TYR A 26 -1.31 15.98 -2.37
CA TYR A 26 -1.89 17.31 -2.43
C TYR A 26 -1.45 18.11 -1.19
N THR A 27 -1.09 19.37 -1.43
CA THR A 27 -0.66 20.30 -0.37
C THR A 27 -1.85 21.15 0.04
N ALA A 28 -2.00 21.44 1.33
CA ALA A 28 -3.01 22.37 1.79
C ALA A 28 -2.76 23.76 1.20
N GLU A 29 -3.82 24.45 0.79
CA GLU A 29 -3.73 25.79 0.18
C GLU A 29 -3.20 26.84 1.17
N SER A 30 -3.54 26.69 2.45
CA SER A 30 -3.13 27.57 3.55
C SER A 30 -2.98 26.78 4.86
N TRP A 31 -2.40 27.41 5.88
CA TRP A 31 -2.33 26.83 7.22
C TRP A 31 -3.70 26.69 7.86
N ASP A 32 -4.61 27.65 7.63
CA ASP A 32 -6.00 27.55 8.10
C ASP A 32 -6.71 26.32 7.52
N CYS A 33 -6.56 26.07 6.22
CA CYS A 33 -7.10 24.87 5.56
C CYS A 33 -6.48 23.58 6.13
N PHE A 34 -5.16 23.59 6.36
CA PHE A 34 -4.48 22.45 6.98
C PHE A 34 -5.02 22.17 8.39
N ASP A 35 -5.15 23.22 9.22
CA ASP A 35 -5.60 23.12 10.61
C ASP A 35 -7.07 22.66 10.71
N GLU A 36 -7.94 23.06 9.77
CA GLU A 36 -9.31 22.55 9.66
C GLU A 36 -9.34 21.03 9.38
N VAL A 37 -8.50 20.55 8.45
CA VAL A 37 -8.40 19.12 8.15
C VAL A 37 -7.77 18.37 9.34
N LEU A 38 -6.74 18.93 9.97
CA LEU A 38 -6.12 18.34 11.15
C LEU A 38 -7.09 18.27 12.33
N ALA A 39 -7.93 19.28 12.53
CA ALA A 39 -8.94 19.29 13.57
C ALA A 39 -10.00 18.19 13.36
N SER A 40 -10.44 17.99 12.11
CA SER A 40 -11.48 17.01 11.75
C SER A 40 -10.98 15.56 11.66
N ALA A 41 -9.71 15.34 11.29
CA ALA A 41 -9.10 14.02 11.29
C ALA A 41 -9.04 13.42 12.71
N VAL A 42 -8.87 12.10 12.82
CA VAL A 42 -8.71 11.40 14.11
C VAL A 42 -7.33 10.73 14.20
N PRO A 43 -6.69 10.70 15.38
CA PRO A 43 -5.51 9.87 15.58
C PRO A 43 -5.85 8.40 15.35
N PHE A 44 -4.94 7.66 14.72
CA PHE A 44 -5.17 6.24 14.48
C PHE A 44 -5.36 5.45 15.78
N SER A 45 -6.32 4.54 15.78
CA SER A 45 -6.43 3.45 16.76
C SER A 45 -6.80 2.16 16.04
N SER A 46 -6.45 1.02 16.63
CA SER A 46 -6.78 -0.30 16.06
C SER A 46 -8.28 -0.56 15.93
N ASP A 47 -9.10 0.23 16.63
CA ASP A 47 -10.56 0.10 16.66
C ASP A 47 -11.25 0.95 15.58
N LEU A 48 -10.52 1.83 14.89
CA LEU A 48 -11.08 2.60 13.77
C LEU A 48 -11.56 1.69 12.66
N PRO A 49 -12.63 2.05 11.93
CA PRO A 49 -13.08 1.29 10.78
C PRO A 49 -11.99 1.24 9.70
N VAL A 50 -11.96 0.13 8.97
CA VAL A 50 -11.15 0.02 7.75
C VAL A 50 -11.72 0.93 6.66
N ASP A 51 -10.83 1.49 5.84
CA ASP A 51 -11.18 2.33 4.71
C ASP A 51 -12.22 1.68 3.80
N ARG A 52 -13.24 2.45 3.42
CA ARG A 52 -14.41 1.93 2.71
C ARG A 52 -14.05 1.30 1.35
N TRP A 53 -13.00 1.81 0.71
CA TRP A 53 -12.54 1.40 -0.62
C TRP A 53 -11.75 0.08 -0.60
N LEU A 54 -11.28 -0.38 0.56
CA LEU A 54 -10.66 -1.72 0.74
C LEU A 54 -11.70 -2.86 0.70
N GLY A 55 -12.99 -2.51 0.68
CA GLY A 55 -14.09 -3.45 0.58
C GLY A 55 -14.54 -4.01 1.93
N ARG A 56 -15.67 -4.71 1.91
CA ARG A 56 -16.37 -5.14 3.14
C ARG A 56 -15.68 -6.29 3.88
N ILE A 57 -14.84 -7.09 3.20
CA ILE A 57 -14.22 -8.27 3.81
C ILE A 57 -13.25 -7.86 4.93
N ALA A 58 -12.44 -6.81 4.71
CA ALA A 58 -11.48 -6.33 5.71
C ALA A 58 -12.19 -5.85 6.99
N GLU A 59 -13.25 -5.05 6.84
CA GLU A 59 -14.02 -4.57 7.98
C GLU A 59 -14.78 -5.70 8.68
N SER A 60 -15.37 -6.64 7.93
CA SER A 60 -16.00 -7.84 8.53
C SER A 60 -15.00 -8.69 9.31
N LEU A 61 -13.75 -8.81 8.84
CA LEU A 61 -12.68 -9.49 9.57
C LEU A 61 -12.34 -8.76 10.88
N ARG A 62 -12.19 -7.43 10.82
CA ARG A 62 -11.90 -6.60 11.99
C ARG A 62 -12.98 -6.74 13.07
N GLN A 63 -14.25 -6.74 12.68
CA GLN A 63 -15.38 -6.78 13.62
C GLN A 63 -15.70 -8.20 14.11
N GLY A 64 -15.50 -9.22 13.26
CA GLY A 64 -16.04 -10.57 13.49
C GLY A 64 -15.05 -11.59 14.04
N PHE A 65 -13.75 -11.32 14.02
CA PHE A 65 -12.73 -12.32 14.34
C PHE A 65 -11.63 -11.77 15.26
N PRO A 66 -11.13 -12.58 16.21
CA PRO A 66 -9.89 -12.28 16.90
C PRO A 66 -8.74 -12.13 15.90
N HIS A 67 -8.04 -10.99 15.95
CA HIS A 67 -7.02 -10.63 14.99
C HIS A 67 -5.93 -9.78 15.65
N GLU A 68 -4.77 -9.72 15.00
CA GLU A 68 -3.74 -8.73 15.23
C GLU A 68 -3.88 -7.62 14.19
N ARG A 69 -3.74 -6.36 14.60
CA ARG A 69 -3.71 -5.22 13.68
C ARG A 69 -2.40 -4.45 13.83
N GLY A 70 -1.76 -4.15 12.71
CA GLY A 70 -0.60 -3.26 12.68
C GLY A 70 -0.94 -1.84 13.14
N ALA A 71 0.05 -1.11 13.64
CA ALA A 71 -0.13 0.23 14.20
C ALA A 71 0.12 1.37 13.20
N HIS A 72 0.41 1.07 11.92
CA HIS A 72 0.68 2.11 10.95
C HIS A 72 -0.59 2.90 10.62
N PRO A 73 -0.61 4.23 10.82
CA PRO A 73 -1.84 5.04 10.76
C PRO A 73 -2.49 5.04 9.37
N PHE A 74 -1.68 5.03 8.31
CA PHE A 74 -2.17 4.97 6.92
C PHE A 74 -2.37 3.53 6.39
N LEU A 75 -1.36 2.65 6.47
CA LEU A 75 -1.35 1.31 5.83
C LEU A 75 -1.35 0.14 6.82
N SER A 76 -2.21 0.16 7.84
CA SER A 76 -2.27 -0.98 8.78
C SER A 76 -2.68 -2.30 8.08
N PHE A 77 -2.30 -3.44 8.66
CA PHE A 77 -2.73 -4.78 8.20
C PHE A 77 -3.44 -5.53 9.33
N LEU A 78 -4.48 -6.28 8.98
CA LEU A 78 -5.12 -7.28 9.84
C LEU A 78 -4.52 -8.66 9.57
N SER A 79 -4.20 -9.40 10.63
CA SER A 79 -3.72 -10.78 10.53
C SER A 79 -4.43 -11.70 11.52
N VAL A 80 -4.70 -12.92 11.09
CA VAL A 80 -5.37 -13.96 11.88
C VAL A 80 -4.57 -15.25 11.75
N GLY A 81 -4.54 -16.06 12.81
CA GLY A 81 -3.89 -17.37 12.85
C GLY A 81 -2.47 -17.34 13.44
N THR A 82 -1.77 -18.47 13.32
CA THR A 82 -0.52 -18.77 14.02
C THR A 82 0.59 -17.74 13.81
N HIS A 83 0.67 -17.14 12.63
CA HIS A 83 1.70 -16.16 12.28
C HIS A 83 1.24 -14.70 12.41
N ALA A 84 0.04 -14.44 12.95
CA ALA A 84 -0.55 -13.10 12.93
C ALA A 84 0.35 -12.03 13.56
N ARG A 85 0.86 -12.29 14.76
CA ARG A 85 1.74 -11.37 15.47
C ARG A 85 3.09 -11.18 14.78
N ARG A 86 3.63 -12.23 14.17
CA ARG A 86 4.90 -12.16 13.40
C ARG A 86 4.74 -11.25 12.19
N LEU A 87 3.66 -11.43 11.44
CA LEU A 87 3.34 -10.61 10.26
C LEU A 87 3.12 -9.14 10.65
N THR A 88 2.30 -8.85 11.67
CA THR A 88 2.02 -7.46 12.05
C THR A 88 3.23 -6.77 12.69
N ALA A 89 4.09 -7.49 13.42
CA ALA A 89 5.31 -6.93 14.01
C ALA A 89 6.36 -6.52 12.97
N ALA A 90 6.30 -7.03 11.74
CA ALA A 90 7.17 -6.61 10.65
C ALA A 90 6.83 -5.20 10.13
N GLN A 91 5.68 -4.63 10.51
CA GLN A 91 5.29 -3.29 10.11
C GLN A 91 5.99 -2.20 10.92
N ARG A 92 6.58 -1.22 10.21
CA ARG A 92 7.21 -0.03 10.79
C ARG A 92 6.66 1.24 10.13
N LEU A 93 6.77 2.38 10.81
CA LEU A 93 6.33 3.68 10.28
C LEU A 93 7.03 4.07 8.98
N ASP A 94 8.31 3.74 8.86
CA ASP A 94 9.11 3.99 7.68
C ASP A 94 9.21 2.78 6.75
N TRP A 95 8.53 1.68 7.06
CA TRP A 95 8.46 0.51 6.18
C TRP A 95 7.11 -0.20 6.34
N PRO A 96 6.02 0.41 5.82
CA PRO A 96 4.67 -0.08 6.04
C PRO A 96 4.42 -1.47 5.46
N LEU A 97 5.13 -1.85 4.40
CA LEU A 97 4.93 -3.10 3.66
C LEU A 97 5.74 -4.29 4.18
N GLY A 98 6.47 -4.13 5.29
CA GLY A 98 7.20 -5.23 5.94
C GLY A 98 6.39 -6.52 6.14
N PRO A 99 5.08 -6.48 6.50
CA PRO A 99 4.27 -7.69 6.62
C PRO A 99 4.18 -8.53 5.33
N ILE A 100 4.28 -7.93 4.15
CA ILE A 100 4.28 -8.66 2.87
C ILE A 100 5.61 -9.37 2.64
N GLN A 101 6.72 -8.75 3.03
CA GLN A 101 8.05 -9.40 2.97
C GLN A 101 8.10 -10.59 3.93
N GLU A 102 7.61 -10.40 5.15
CA GLU A 102 7.49 -11.48 6.14
C GLU A 102 6.58 -12.62 5.62
N LEU A 103 5.52 -12.28 4.90
CA LEU A 103 4.67 -13.27 4.23
C LEU A 103 5.44 -14.03 3.13
N ALA A 104 6.34 -13.37 2.40
CA ALA A 104 7.21 -14.02 1.41
C ALA A 104 8.22 -14.98 2.04
N ASP A 105 8.74 -14.64 3.22
CA ASP A 105 9.67 -15.49 3.99
C ASP A 105 8.99 -16.74 4.55
N LEU A 106 7.67 -16.67 4.75
CA LEU A 106 6.80 -17.77 5.17
C LEU A 106 6.22 -18.58 4.00
N ASP A 107 6.74 -18.42 2.78
CA ASP A 107 6.23 -19.05 1.55
C ASP A 107 4.72 -18.79 1.33
N GLY A 108 4.28 -17.59 1.73
CA GLY A 108 2.89 -17.17 1.66
C GLY A 108 2.42 -16.84 0.25
N HIS A 109 1.11 -16.71 0.13
CA HIS A 109 0.41 -16.49 -1.14
C HIS A 109 -0.48 -15.26 -1.07
N VAL A 110 -0.70 -14.63 -2.23
CA VAL A 110 -1.73 -13.61 -2.45
C VAL A 110 -2.96 -14.30 -3.03
N LEU A 111 -4.12 -13.99 -2.45
CA LEU A 111 -5.41 -14.43 -2.96
C LEU A 111 -6.18 -13.22 -3.51
N LEU A 112 -6.42 -13.20 -4.82
CA LEU A 112 -7.26 -12.22 -5.48
C LEU A 112 -8.66 -12.81 -5.64
N LEU A 113 -9.64 -12.26 -4.92
CA LEU A 113 -11.04 -12.68 -4.97
C LEU A 113 -11.87 -11.63 -5.70
N GLY A 114 -12.13 -11.86 -7.00
CA GLY A 114 -13.00 -10.99 -7.81
C GLY A 114 -12.38 -9.63 -8.11
N VAL A 115 -11.08 -9.48 -7.88
CA VAL A 115 -10.29 -8.26 -8.13
C VAL A 115 -9.11 -8.59 -9.03
N SER A 116 -8.55 -7.55 -9.66
CA SER A 116 -7.36 -7.64 -10.52
C SER A 116 -6.05 -7.38 -9.78
N HIS A 117 -4.92 -7.41 -10.48
CA HIS A 117 -3.62 -7.09 -9.90
C HIS A 117 -3.49 -5.61 -9.52
N THR A 118 -4.39 -4.74 -9.99
CA THR A 118 -4.58 -3.38 -9.45
C THR A 118 -4.77 -3.33 -7.93
N SER A 119 -5.29 -4.41 -7.34
CA SER A 119 -5.44 -4.55 -5.87
C SER A 119 -4.30 -5.32 -5.20
N ASN A 120 -3.26 -5.72 -5.93
CA ASN A 120 -2.15 -6.53 -5.42
C ASN A 120 -1.03 -5.66 -4.84
N THR A 121 -1.16 -5.29 -3.56
CA THR A 121 -0.17 -4.47 -2.84
C THR A 121 1.26 -5.04 -2.86
N THR A 122 1.42 -6.35 -3.09
CA THR A 122 2.73 -7.01 -3.16
C THR A 122 3.64 -6.39 -4.22
N ILE A 123 3.07 -5.93 -5.34
CA ILE A 123 3.85 -5.33 -6.44
C ILE A 123 4.59 -4.08 -5.95
N HIS A 124 3.99 -3.29 -5.06
CA HIS A 124 4.65 -2.12 -4.48
C HIS A 124 5.92 -2.45 -3.67
N VAL A 125 6.04 -3.65 -3.11
CA VAL A 125 7.27 -4.07 -2.43
C VAL A 125 8.44 -4.09 -3.43
N ALA A 126 8.22 -4.64 -4.63
CA ALA A 126 9.23 -4.66 -5.69
C ALA A 126 9.56 -3.24 -6.18
N GLU A 127 8.54 -2.37 -6.33
CA GLU A 127 8.78 -0.96 -6.66
C GLU A 127 9.71 -0.28 -5.67
N GLN A 128 9.43 -0.42 -4.38
CA GLN A 128 10.19 0.21 -3.31
C GLN A 128 11.60 -0.35 -3.18
N GLN A 129 11.77 -1.67 -3.35
CA GLN A 129 13.08 -2.32 -3.40
C GLN A 129 13.94 -1.84 -4.57
N LEU A 130 13.32 -1.41 -5.68
CA LEU A 130 14.00 -0.83 -6.84
C LEU A 130 14.12 0.70 -6.79
N GLY A 131 13.77 1.30 -5.65
CA GLY A 131 13.97 2.72 -5.39
C GLY A 131 12.94 3.63 -6.04
N ARG A 132 11.70 3.15 -6.28
CA ARG A 132 10.58 3.97 -6.75
C ARG A 132 9.32 3.74 -5.94
N SER A 133 8.32 4.62 -6.10
CA SER A 133 7.09 4.62 -5.30
C SER A 133 7.36 4.76 -3.80
N LEU A 134 8.34 5.59 -3.45
CA LEU A 134 8.75 5.93 -2.09
C LEU A 134 8.18 7.31 -1.73
N PHE A 135 6.86 7.42 -1.60
CA PHE A 135 6.18 8.68 -1.37
C PHE A 135 6.05 9.02 0.12
N TYR A 136 5.65 10.26 0.41
CA TYR A 136 5.34 10.70 1.76
C TYR A 136 3.83 10.96 1.90
N ARG A 137 3.26 10.58 3.04
CA ARG A 137 1.91 10.97 3.47
C ARG A 137 1.94 11.56 4.86
N TYR A 138 0.84 12.17 5.24
CA TYR A 138 0.72 12.87 6.51
C TYR A 138 -0.56 12.42 7.18
N GLU A 139 -0.45 12.12 8.48
CA GLU A 139 -1.56 11.59 9.27
C GLU A 139 -1.61 12.30 10.61
N LYS A 140 -2.80 12.35 11.22
CA LYS A 140 -2.95 12.84 12.59
C LYS A 140 -2.33 11.85 13.58
N ALA A 141 -1.42 12.35 14.41
CA ALA A 141 -0.73 11.58 15.44
C ALA A 141 -1.39 11.74 16.81
N ALA A 142 -1.88 12.94 17.13
CA ALA A 142 -2.58 13.26 18.37
C ALA A 142 -3.45 14.54 18.18
N PRO A 143 -4.23 14.97 19.18
CA PRO A 143 -4.91 16.28 19.11
C PRO A 143 -3.91 17.42 18.81
N GLY A 144 -4.09 18.11 17.68
CA GLY A 144 -3.20 19.18 17.22
C GLY A 144 -1.80 18.75 16.76
N VAL A 145 -1.53 17.44 16.69
CA VAL A 145 -0.21 16.91 16.29
C VAL A 145 -0.37 16.00 15.08
N TRP A 146 0.45 16.22 14.07
CA TRP A 146 0.54 15.41 12.87
C TRP A 146 1.93 14.80 12.72
N MET A 147 2.04 13.81 11.84
CA MET A 147 3.31 13.18 11.53
C MET A 147 3.47 12.96 10.02
N GLU A 148 4.71 12.95 9.57
CA GLU A 148 5.10 12.54 8.22
C GLU A 148 5.42 11.04 8.20
N LEU A 149 4.96 10.36 7.15
CA LEU A 149 5.17 8.93 6.92
C LEU A 149 5.88 8.74 5.58
N PRO A 150 7.10 8.21 5.55
CA PRO A 150 7.82 7.93 4.32
C PRO A 150 7.43 6.56 3.74
N ASN A 151 7.95 6.26 2.54
CA ASN A 151 7.84 4.96 1.88
C ASN A 151 6.38 4.49 1.73
N ILE A 152 5.50 5.43 1.43
CA ILE A 152 4.12 5.15 1.08
C ILE A 152 4.02 4.79 -0.40
N PRO A 153 3.32 3.71 -0.78
CA PRO A 153 3.23 3.27 -2.16
C PRO A 153 2.49 4.21 -3.11
N GLY A 154 2.65 3.87 -4.38
CA GLY A 154 2.19 4.61 -5.53
C GLY A 154 0.73 4.41 -5.91
N ASP A 155 0.49 4.67 -7.19
CA ASP A 155 -0.71 4.25 -7.89
C ASP A 155 -0.53 2.80 -8.39
N SER A 156 -1.63 2.08 -8.59
CA SER A 156 -1.63 0.67 -8.97
C SER A 156 -2.47 0.38 -10.23
N ASP A 157 -2.94 1.41 -10.94
CA ASP A 157 -3.88 1.25 -12.06
C ASP A 157 -3.32 0.40 -13.21
N SER A 158 -2.00 0.45 -13.42
CA SER A 158 -1.31 -0.30 -14.48
C SER A 158 -0.79 -1.68 -14.04
N PHE A 159 -1.11 -2.13 -12.82
CA PHE A 159 -0.56 -3.40 -12.31
C PHE A 159 -1.06 -4.63 -13.04
N ASP A 160 -2.20 -4.55 -13.75
CA ASP A 160 -2.69 -5.64 -14.59
C ASP A 160 -1.74 -6.00 -15.75
N GLY A 161 -0.78 -5.12 -16.08
CA GLY A 161 0.29 -5.45 -17.03
C GLY A 161 1.16 -6.63 -16.63
N ILE A 162 1.13 -7.06 -15.36
CA ILE A 162 1.89 -8.23 -14.87
C ILE A 162 1.20 -9.57 -15.20
N GLU A 163 -0.08 -9.58 -15.58
CA GLU A 163 -0.89 -10.82 -15.70
C GLU A 163 -0.23 -11.85 -16.61
N ALA A 164 0.35 -11.43 -17.74
CA ALA A 164 0.97 -12.33 -18.70
C ALA A 164 2.18 -13.10 -18.12
N GLU A 165 2.93 -12.48 -17.20
CA GLU A 165 4.05 -13.16 -16.51
C GLU A 165 3.56 -14.11 -15.42
N LEU A 166 2.47 -13.77 -14.72
CA LEU A 166 1.98 -14.56 -13.58
C LEU A 166 0.99 -15.65 -13.96
N ALA A 167 0.32 -15.55 -15.10
CA ALA A 167 -0.69 -16.54 -15.53
C ALA A 167 -0.17 -17.99 -15.50
N PRO A 168 1.08 -18.32 -15.92
CA PRO A 168 1.59 -19.69 -15.87
C PRO A 168 1.79 -20.27 -14.45
N VAL A 169 1.92 -19.41 -13.44
CA VAL A 169 2.19 -19.78 -12.04
C VAL A 169 1.01 -19.47 -11.11
N THR A 170 -0.11 -19.03 -11.66
CA THR A 170 -1.32 -18.69 -10.90
C THR A 170 -2.30 -19.85 -10.92
N ALA A 171 -2.69 -20.33 -9.74
CA ALA A 171 -3.82 -21.24 -9.62
C ALA A 171 -5.13 -20.43 -9.68
N GLU A 172 -6.06 -20.83 -10.54
CA GLU A 172 -7.32 -20.11 -10.75
C GLU A 172 -8.54 -21.03 -10.58
N THR A 173 -9.60 -20.49 -9.99
CA THR A 173 -10.89 -21.16 -9.86
C THR A 173 -12.05 -20.17 -9.80
N LEU A 174 -13.28 -20.69 -9.76
CA LEU A 174 -14.50 -19.91 -9.52
C LEU A 174 -15.09 -20.25 -8.14
N ILE A 175 -15.36 -19.21 -7.35
CA ILE A 175 -16.15 -19.29 -6.12
C ILE A 175 -17.52 -18.67 -6.42
N GLY A 176 -18.48 -19.50 -6.80
CA GLY A 176 -19.72 -19.02 -7.42
C GLY A 176 -19.42 -18.30 -8.73
N ARG A 177 -19.67 -16.99 -8.80
CA ARG A 177 -19.33 -16.14 -9.96
C ARG A 177 -18.03 -15.35 -9.79
N CYS A 178 -17.35 -15.52 -8.65
CA CYS A 178 -16.13 -14.80 -8.32
C CYS A 178 -14.91 -15.53 -8.89
N ARG A 179 -14.13 -14.87 -9.76
CA ARG A 179 -12.82 -15.35 -10.21
C ARG A 179 -11.83 -15.28 -9.05
N GLY A 180 -11.41 -16.42 -8.55
CA GLY A 180 -10.42 -16.56 -7.48
C GLY A 180 -9.07 -16.95 -8.06
N ARG A 181 -8.02 -16.20 -7.71
CA ARG A 181 -6.64 -16.47 -8.15
C ARG A 181 -5.70 -16.51 -6.96
N LEU A 182 -4.88 -17.55 -6.89
CA LEU A 182 -3.88 -17.75 -5.86
C LEU A 182 -2.50 -17.78 -6.53
N VAL A 183 -1.62 -16.90 -6.07
CA VAL A 183 -0.25 -16.77 -6.59
C VAL A 183 0.72 -16.64 -5.41
N ALA A 184 1.88 -17.29 -5.47
CA ALA A 184 2.88 -17.15 -4.42
C ALA A 184 3.42 -15.72 -4.38
N VAL A 185 3.62 -15.17 -3.19
CA VAL A 185 4.15 -13.80 -3.02
C VAL A 185 5.51 -13.65 -3.73
N ARG A 186 6.34 -14.68 -3.65
CA ARG A 186 7.67 -14.71 -4.28
C ARG A 186 7.60 -14.59 -5.80
N ASP A 187 6.63 -15.22 -6.45
CA ASP A 187 6.45 -15.13 -7.90
C ASP A 187 6.02 -13.73 -8.32
N VAL A 188 5.11 -13.11 -7.57
CA VAL A 188 4.73 -11.70 -7.79
C VAL A 188 5.94 -10.78 -7.69
N LEU A 189 6.74 -10.92 -6.64
CA LEU A 189 7.94 -10.09 -6.44
C LEU A 189 8.97 -10.31 -7.55
N ALA A 190 9.20 -11.57 -7.96
CA ALA A 190 10.15 -11.91 -9.00
C ALA A 190 9.73 -11.34 -10.36
N SER A 191 8.46 -11.50 -10.75
CA SER A 191 7.94 -10.94 -12.01
C SER A 191 7.92 -9.42 -12.02
N ALA A 192 7.43 -8.78 -10.95
CA ALA A 192 7.44 -7.32 -10.85
C ALA A 192 8.88 -6.77 -10.91
N THR A 193 9.82 -7.41 -10.21
CA THR A 193 11.23 -7.02 -10.24
C THR A 193 11.82 -7.12 -11.65
N ARG A 194 11.59 -8.25 -12.34
CA ARG A 194 12.07 -8.48 -13.70
C ARG A 194 11.55 -7.43 -14.67
N LEU A 195 10.24 -7.15 -14.63
CA LEU A 195 9.60 -6.15 -15.48
C LEU A 195 10.21 -4.76 -15.25
N ILE A 196 10.31 -4.30 -13.99
CA ILE A 196 10.82 -2.96 -13.65
C ILE A 196 12.33 -2.83 -13.91
N GLN A 197 13.09 -3.92 -13.81
CA GLN A 197 14.51 -3.93 -14.21
C GLN A 197 14.68 -3.83 -15.73
N SER A 198 13.80 -4.48 -16.50
CA SER A 198 13.83 -4.43 -17.96
C SER A 198 13.36 -3.08 -18.53
N ASP A 199 12.37 -2.48 -17.88
CA ASP A 199 11.82 -1.17 -18.22
C ASP A 199 11.50 -0.41 -16.93
N PRO A 200 12.24 0.68 -16.62
CA PRO A 200 11.97 1.53 -15.45
C PRO A 200 10.54 2.05 -15.35
N ALA A 201 9.81 2.14 -16.48
CA ALA A 201 8.43 2.59 -16.55
C ALA A 201 7.39 1.46 -16.40
N ALA A 202 7.81 0.19 -16.38
CA ALA A 202 6.89 -0.94 -16.31
C ALA A 202 5.92 -0.82 -15.12
N LEU A 203 4.65 -1.16 -15.35
CA LEU A 203 3.56 -1.12 -14.36
C LEU A 203 3.21 0.28 -13.82
N LEU A 204 3.71 1.35 -14.44
CA LEU A 204 3.28 2.73 -14.17
C LEU A 204 2.25 3.17 -15.22
N CYS A 205 1.35 4.10 -14.86
CA CYS A 205 0.43 4.71 -15.83
C CYS A 205 0.99 6.04 -16.37
N GLU A 206 0.47 6.47 -17.51
CA GLU A 206 0.89 7.69 -18.21
C GLU A 206 0.03 8.92 -17.88
N LYS A 207 -0.87 8.82 -16.90
CA LYS A 207 -1.78 9.91 -16.53
C LYS A 207 -1.00 11.10 -15.98
N GLU A 208 -1.24 12.29 -16.53
CA GLU A 208 -0.54 13.53 -16.16
C GLU A 208 -0.72 13.88 -14.67
N ASP A 209 -1.94 13.71 -14.13
CA ASP A 209 -2.26 13.96 -12.72
C ASP A 209 -1.89 12.81 -11.77
N CYS A 210 -1.18 11.78 -12.27
CA CYS A 210 -0.77 10.65 -11.46
C CYS A 210 0.67 10.77 -10.96
N ARG A 211 0.92 10.15 -9.80
CA ARG A 211 2.26 10.05 -9.18
C ARG A 211 3.22 9.09 -9.89
N CYS A 212 2.77 8.38 -10.91
CA CYS A 212 3.59 7.46 -11.68
C CYS A 212 4.78 8.16 -12.36
N SER A 213 4.64 9.40 -12.83
CA SER A 213 5.75 10.19 -13.37
C SER A 213 6.85 10.40 -12.31
N ALA A 214 6.46 10.72 -11.08
CA ALA A 214 7.37 10.90 -9.96
C ALA A 214 8.03 9.57 -9.54
N ALA A 215 7.31 8.45 -9.55
CA ALA A 215 7.90 7.12 -9.33
C ALA A 215 8.96 6.78 -10.40
N LEU A 216 8.69 7.07 -11.67
CA LEU A 216 9.67 6.88 -12.74
C LEU A 216 10.93 7.72 -12.49
N GLN A 217 10.78 8.99 -12.14
CA GLN A 217 11.93 9.84 -11.80
C GLN A 217 12.74 9.30 -10.62
N GLN A 218 12.09 8.81 -9.56
CA GLN A 218 12.78 8.14 -8.45
C GLN A 218 13.62 6.94 -8.94
N ARG A 219 13.05 6.11 -9.84
CA ARG A 219 13.77 4.97 -10.42
C ARG A 219 14.98 5.39 -11.26
N LEU A 220 14.82 6.41 -12.11
CA LEU A 220 15.91 6.89 -12.97
C LEU A 220 17.07 7.46 -12.13
N ILE A 221 16.77 8.15 -11.03
CA ILE A 221 17.78 8.61 -10.08
C ILE A 221 18.45 7.44 -9.36
N SER A 222 17.69 6.40 -8.98
CA SER A 222 18.26 5.24 -8.27
C SER A 222 19.23 4.42 -9.12
N LEU A 223 19.10 4.48 -10.45
CA LEU A 223 20.02 3.85 -11.42
C LEU A 223 21.35 4.60 -11.60
N GLN A 224 21.44 5.85 -11.15
CA GLN A 224 22.64 6.69 -11.28
C GLN A 224 23.58 6.62 -10.06
N ARG A 225 23.17 5.91 -9.00
CA ARG A 225 23.92 5.75 -7.75
C ARG A 225 24.67 4.43 -7.72
#